data_AF-A0A960H444-F1
#
_entry.id   AF-A0A960H444-F1
#
_cell.length_a   1.000
_cell.length_b   1.000
_cell.length_c   1.000
_cell.angle_alpha   90.00
_cell.angle_beta   90.00
_cell.angle_gamma   90.00
#
_symmetry.space_group_name_H-M   'P 1'
#
loop_
_entity.id
_entity.type
_entity.pdbx_description
1 polymer ?
#
loop_
_entity_poly.entity_id
_entity_poly.type
_entity_poly.pdbx_seq_one_letter_code
_entity_poly.pdbx_strand_id
1 'polypeptide(L)'
;MSDDPPATADAARWQEQHERARAEVRGRYLEHLAAVFTEHGISDPDQLARVAIGALFDWRDADTGDPCMCGCHPRLGSHDVHDSGFDCPCAKTADQRRRDRSQWWAGIAEFWESPEGRLLQEREAAQEVDLQVWLETQPDVVVSSHGGLCPEQWEGVVDGHRFYFRERTGDWHLELERCTGGSSGWAVPGVVVEGRGEMEKIAHRCWDIIAEGATGADGDGDNPVQRAQFIVDTIRTHLARQTCTHGGPDTGAFGDVLGDQPRWCPSCGARLNGATTP
;
A
#
# COMPACT_ATOMS: atom_id res chain seq x y z
N MET A 1 -17.26 -10.51 36.18
CA MET A 1 -17.58 -11.64 35.29
C MET A 1 -17.36 -11.10 33.89
N SER A 2 -16.18 -11.36 33.32
CA SER A 2 -15.88 -10.98 31.93
C SER A 2 -16.46 -12.06 31.03
N ASP A 3 -17.45 -11.68 30.24
CA ASP A 3 -17.91 -12.47 29.09
C ASP A 3 -17.11 -12.02 27.87
N ASP A 4 -15.95 -12.65 27.65
CA ASP A 4 -15.29 -12.59 26.35
C ASP A 4 -16.12 -13.43 25.36
N PRO A 5 -16.43 -12.92 24.15
CA PRO A 5 -17.16 -13.69 23.16
C PRO A 5 -16.35 -14.93 22.74
N PRO A 6 -16.98 -16.10 22.52
CA PRO A 6 -16.27 -17.31 22.16
C PRO A 6 -15.57 -17.15 20.81
N ALA A 7 -14.27 -17.47 20.76
CA ALA A 7 -13.50 -17.56 19.53
C ALA A 7 -14.24 -18.47 18.53
N THR A 8 -14.45 -17.98 17.31
CA THR A 8 -15.16 -18.72 16.26
C THR A 8 -14.38 -20.00 15.89
N ALA A 9 -15.08 -21.03 15.42
CA ALA A 9 -14.44 -22.29 15.00
C ALA A 9 -13.37 -22.09 13.91
N ASP A 10 -13.46 -21.02 13.12
CA ASP A 10 -12.44 -20.62 12.15
C ASP A 10 -11.16 -20.09 12.81
N ALA A 11 -11.29 -19.30 13.89
CA ALA A 11 -10.15 -18.80 14.65
C ALA A 11 -9.38 -19.95 15.34
N ALA A 12 -10.10 -20.90 15.93
CA ALA A 12 -9.50 -22.09 16.56
C ALA A 12 -8.75 -22.96 15.52
N ARG A 13 -9.34 -23.19 14.35
CA ARG A 13 -8.68 -23.93 13.26
C ARG A 13 -7.45 -23.22 12.72
N TRP A 14 -7.54 -21.90 12.54
CA TRP A 14 -6.41 -21.09 12.07
C TRP A 14 -5.25 -21.12 13.06
N GLN A 15 -5.55 -21.06 14.36
CA GLN A 15 -4.54 -21.13 15.42
C GLN A 15 -3.87 -22.51 15.46
N GLU A 16 -4.64 -23.60 15.39
CA GLU A 16 -4.09 -24.97 15.33
C GLU A 16 -3.19 -25.16 14.11
N GLN A 17 -3.59 -24.66 12.94
CA GLN A 17 -2.77 -24.71 11.72
C GLN A 17 -1.47 -23.92 11.87
N HIS A 18 -1.52 -22.73 12.49
CA HIS A 18 -0.34 -21.93 12.77
C HIS A 18 0.62 -22.62 13.75
N GLU A 19 0.11 -23.16 14.85
CA GLU A 19 0.91 -23.87 15.86
C GLU A 19 1.59 -25.10 15.25
N ARG A 20 0.86 -25.86 14.43
CA ARG A 20 1.41 -27.00 13.69
C ARG A 20 2.51 -26.59 12.72
N ALA A 21 2.27 -25.57 11.90
CA ALA A 21 3.27 -25.09 10.94
C ALA A 21 4.53 -24.57 11.66
N ARG A 22 4.37 -23.88 12.79
CA ARG A 22 5.50 -23.44 13.65
C ARG A 22 6.29 -24.61 14.20
N ALA A 23 5.61 -25.64 14.73
CA ALA A 23 6.28 -26.83 15.26
C ALA A 23 7.07 -27.58 14.19
N GLU A 24 6.51 -27.70 12.98
CA GLU A 24 7.18 -28.35 11.84
C GLU A 24 8.43 -27.60 11.41
N VAL A 25 8.32 -26.28 11.18
CA VAL A 25 9.46 -25.44 10.80
C VAL A 25 10.53 -25.45 11.89
N ARG A 26 10.14 -25.38 13.17
CA ARG A 26 11.06 -25.48 14.29
C ARG A 26 11.85 -26.78 14.27
N GLY A 27 11.18 -27.92 14.07
CA GLY A 27 11.83 -29.23 14.00
C GLY A 27 12.91 -29.28 12.91
N ARG A 28 12.58 -28.79 11.70
CA ARG A 28 13.51 -28.72 10.57
C ARG A 28 14.76 -27.89 10.88
N TYR A 29 14.60 -26.75 11.54
CA TYR A 29 15.72 -25.90 11.93
C TYR A 29 16.57 -26.53 13.03
N LEU A 30 15.96 -27.19 14.02
CA LEU A 30 16.69 -27.89 15.08
C LEU A 30 17.55 -29.01 14.50
N GLU A 31 17.00 -29.84 13.61
CA GLU A 31 17.73 -30.90 12.92
C GLU A 31 18.91 -30.33 12.11
N HIS A 32 18.67 -29.25 11.36
CA HIS A 32 19.71 -28.60 10.56
C HIS A 32 20.85 -28.05 11.43
N LEU A 33 20.53 -27.30 12.49
CA LEU A 33 21.54 -26.71 13.36
C LEU A 33 22.29 -27.77 14.17
N ALA A 34 21.61 -28.81 14.65
CA ALA A 34 22.27 -29.91 15.35
C ALA A 34 23.28 -30.64 14.45
N ALA A 35 22.92 -30.86 13.17
CA ALA A 35 23.85 -31.43 12.19
C ALA A 35 25.09 -30.53 11.99
N VAL A 36 24.89 -29.23 11.76
CA VAL A 36 25.99 -28.26 11.60
C VAL A 36 26.88 -28.21 12.85
N PHE A 37 26.31 -28.16 14.05
CA PHE A 37 27.08 -28.12 15.30
C PHE A 37 27.84 -29.42 15.54
N THR A 38 27.31 -30.56 15.12
CA THR A 38 28.02 -31.84 15.15
C THR A 38 29.24 -31.82 14.25
N GLU A 39 29.11 -31.31 13.03
CA GLU A 39 30.24 -31.17 12.08
C GLU A 39 31.36 -30.28 12.64
N HIS A 40 31.01 -29.28 13.46
CA HIS A 40 31.96 -28.39 14.14
C HIS A 40 32.48 -28.91 15.49
N GLY A 41 32.13 -30.14 15.88
CA GLY A 41 32.65 -30.77 17.10
C GLY A 41 32.11 -30.17 18.41
N ILE A 42 30.92 -29.56 18.38
CA ILE A 42 30.24 -29.09 19.59
C ILE A 42 29.79 -30.30 20.42
N SER A 43 30.08 -30.27 21.72
CA SER A 43 29.82 -31.41 22.63
C SER A 43 28.33 -31.71 22.86
N ASP A 44 27.46 -30.71 22.76
CA ASP A 44 25.99 -30.87 22.87
C ASP A 44 25.29 -30.06 21.76
N PRO A 45 25.25 -30.60 20.53
CA PRO A 45 24.72 -29.90 19.37
C PRO A 45 23.20 -29.69 19.47
N ASP A 46 22.46 -30.64 20.04
CA ASP A 46 21.00 -30.55 20.21
C ASP A 46 20.59 -29.50 21.25
N GLN A 47 21.34 -29.37 22.35
CA GLN A 47 21.10 -28.31 23.32
C GLN A 47 21.42 -26.95 22.72
N LEU A 48 22.56 -26.81 22.03
CA LEU A 48 22.93 -25.54 21.41
C LEU A 48 21.93 -25.12 20.32
N ALA A 49 21.45 -26.07 19.51
CA ALA A 49 20.40 -25.82 18.52
C ALA A 49 19.11 -25.29 19.17
N ARG A 50 18.66 -25.91 20.27
CA ARG A 50 17.48 -25.43 21.01
C ARG A 50 17.67 -24.03 21.58
N VAL A 51 18.83 -23.73 22.14
CA VAL A 51 19.17 -22.39 22.66
C VAL A 51 19.18 -21.36 21.53
N ALA A 52 19.82 -21.67 20.41
CA ALA A 52 19.91 -20.78 19.24
C ALA A 52 18.52 -20.48 18.66
N ILE A 53 17.68 -21.50 18.46
CA ILE A 53 16.31 -21.32 17.98
C ILE A 53 15.47 -20.51 18.96
N GLY A 54 15.60 -20.78 20.26
CA GLY A 54 14.93 -20.00 21.30
C GLY A 54 15.32 -18.52 21.26
N ALA A 55 16.62 -18.24 21.14
CA ALA A 55 17.13 -16.88 21.10
C ALA A 55 16.73 -16.11 19.83
N LEU A 56 16.66 -16.78 18.68
CA LEU A 56 16.42 -16.13 17.40
C LEU A 56 14.92 -16.00 17.05
N PHE A 57 14.11 -17.01 17.40
CA PHE A 57 12.73 -17.12 16.90
C PHE A 57 11.65 -17.14 17.98
N ASP A 58 11.98 -17.46 19.24
CA ASP A 58 10.98 -17.55 20.33
C ASP A 58 10.93 -16.28 21.18
N TRP A 59 10.76 -15.14 20.52
CA TRP A 59 10.60 -13.86 21.21
C TRP A 59 9.32 -13.86 22.04
N ARG A 60 9.39 -13.21 23.20
CA ARG A 60 8.27 -13.03 24.12
C ARG A 60 8.00 -11.56 24.31
N ASP A 61 6.72 -11.23 24.48
CA ASP A 61 6.32 -9.90 24.90
C ASP A 61 6.92 -9.60 26.28
N ALA A 62 7.56 -8.44 26.43
CA ALA A 62 8.24 -8.08 27.66
C ALA A 62 7.29 -7.83 28.86
N ASP A 63 6.02 -7.52 28.61
CA ASP A 63 5.03 -7.25 29.66
C ASP A 63 4.23 -8.52 30.02
N THR A 64 3.81 -9.31 29.03
CA THR A 64 2.97 -10.51 29.27
C THR A 64 3.75 -11.81 29.33
N GLY A 65 4.93 -11.87 28.72
CA GLY A 65 5.70 -13.10 28.53
C GLY A 65 5.14 -14.04 27.46
N ASP A 66 4.06 -13.65 26.78
CA ASP A 66 3.46 -14.47 25.72
C ASP A 66 4.33 -14.52 24.47
N PRO A 67 4.26 -15.59 23.66
CA PRO A 67 4.97 -15.66 22.39
C PRO A 67 4.59 -14.49 21.48
N CYS A 68 5.60 -13.81 20.95
CA CYS A 68 5.39 -12.74 19.99
C CYS A 68 4.89 -13.31 18.65
N MET A 69 3.96 -12.57 18.03
CA MET A 69 3.33 -12.92 16.75
C MET A 69 3.72 -11.93 15.63
N CYS A 70 4.62 -10.98 15.89
CA CYS A 70 5.03 -10.00 14.90
C CYS A 70 5.87 -10.65 13.79
N GLY A 71 5.65 -10.22 12.54
CA GLY A 71 6.47 -10.66 11.40
C GLY A 71 7.87 -10.04 11.35
N CYS A 72 8.18 -9.13 12.29
CA CYS A 72 9.39 -8.29 12.30
C CYS A 72 10.58 -8.90 13.05
N HIS A 73 10.56 -10.20 13.36
CA HIS A 73 11.67 -10.89 14.03
C HIS A 73 12.90 -11.04 13.13
N PRO A 74 14.09 -11.29 13.71
CA PRO A 74 15.34 -11.14 13.00
C PRO A 74 15.40 -11.90 11.70
N ARG A 75 15.40 -11.14 10.62
CA ARG A 75 15.81 -11.59 9.29
C ARG A 75 17.16 -10.93 9.05
N LEU A 76 18.16 -11.73 8.69
CA LEU A 76 19.42 -11.22 8.16
C LEU A 76 19.12 -10.64 6.76
N GLY A 77 18.57 -9.43 6.73
CA GLY A 77 18.24 -8.70 5.51
C GLY A 77 19.26 -7.60 5.23
N SER A 78 19.31 -7.12 3.99
CA SER A 78 20.07 -5.93 3.60
C SER A 78 19.44 -4.60 4.05
N HIS A 79 18.30 -4.66 4.76
CA HIS A 79 17.54 -3.50 5.20
C HIS A 79 17.44 -3.51 6.72
N ASP A 80 17.76 -2.37 7.34
CA ASP A 80 17.84 -2.09 8.77
C ASP A 80 16.46 -1.91 9.45
N VAL A 81 15.43 -2.56 8.90
CA VAL A 81 14.05 -2.43 9.42
C VAL A 81 14.00 -2.93 10.87
N HIS A 82 13.72 -2.01 11.79
CA HIS A 82 13.71 -2.24 13.25
C HIS A 82 15.03 -2.85 13.77
N ASP A 83 16.17 -2.40 13.25
CA ASP A 83 17.50 -2.95 13.58
C ASP A 83 17.52 -4.48 13.42
N SER A 84 17.11 -4.98 12.26
CA SER A 84 17.00 -6.42 12.00
C SER A 84 16.18 -7.16 13.07
N GLY A 85 15.11 -6.54 13.56
CA GLY A 85 14.23 -7.09 14.58
C GLY A 85 14.71 -6.96 16.03
N PHE A 86 15.91 -6.40 16.28
CA PHE A 86 16.42 -6.15 17.64
C PHE A 86 15.72 -4.97 18.32
N ASP A 87 15.22 -4.00 17.55
CA ASP A 87 14.43 -2.87 18.08
C ASP A 87 12.91 -3.12 18.03
N CYS A 88 12.49 -4.39 17.97
CA CYS A 88 11.08 -4.75 17.92
C CYS A 88 10.34 -4.25 19.18
N PRO A 89 9.17 -3.58 19.05
CA PRO A 89 8.41 -3.10 20.20
C PRO A 89 8.08 -4.18 21.25
N CYS A 90 7.95 -5.44 20.84
CA CYS A 90 7.64 -6.56 21.75
C CYS A 90 8.79 -6.90 22.71
N ALA A 91 10.02 -6.51 22.40
CA ALA A 91 11.17 -6.66 23.30
C ALA A 91 11.22 -5.57 24.38
N LYS A 92 10.35 -4.55 24.27
CA LYS A 92 10.33 -3.37 25.14
C LYS A 92 9.16 -3.45 26.09
N THR A 93 9.32 -3.01 27.33
CA THR A 93 8.20 -2.86 28.28
C THR A 93 7.27 -1.71 27.86
N ALA A 94 6.06 -1.68 28.40
CA ALA A 94 5.11 -0.59 28.14
C ALA A 94 5.70 0.81 28.43
N ASP A 95 6.51 0.95 29.48
CA ASP A 95 7.20 2.20 29.81
C ASP A 95 8.30 2.57 28.81
N GLN A 96 9.06 1.59 28.31
CA GLN A 96 10.03 1.81 27.25
C GLN A 96 9.34 2.24 25.96
N ARG A 97 8.28 1.52 25.53
CA ARG A 97 7.50 1.90 24.34
C ARG A 97 6.91 3.30 24.44
N ARG A 98 6.42 3.70 25.63
CA ARG A 98 5.93 5.06 25.86
C ARG A 98 7.03 6.09 25.71
N ARG A 99 8.20 5.88 26.34
CA ARG A 99 9.33 6.79 26.25
C ARG A 99 9.85 6.93 24.82
N ASP A 100 10.05 5.83 24.12
CA ASP A 100 10.54 5.82 22.74
C ASP A 100 9.57 6.56 21.82
N ARG A 101 8.26 6.32 21.98
CA ARG A 101 7.23 7.05 21.26
C ARG A 101 7.29 8.56 21.55
N SER A 102 7.42 8.94 22.82
CA SER A 102 7.54 10.36 23.20
C SER A 102 8.81 11.01 22.63
N GLN A 103 9.94 10.31 22.65
CA GLN A 103 11.20 10.79 22.08
C GLN A 103 11.10 10.94 20.56
N TRP A 104 10.51 9.95 19.88
CA TRP A 104 10.27 9.99 18.45
C TRP A 104 9.37 11.15 18.05
N TRP A 105 8.26 11.36 18.77
CA TRP A 105 7.38 12.52 18.54
C TRP A 105 8.09 13.85 18.79
N ALA A 106 8.91 13.95 19.84
CA ALA A 106 9.69 15.15 20.11
C ALA A 106 10.70 15.43 18.99
N GLY A 107 11.39 14.40 18.48
CA GLY A 107 12.31 14.53 17.36
C GLY A 107 11.62 14.93 16.06
N ILE A 108 10.42 14.41 15.80
CA ILE A 108 9.59 14.84 14.65
C ILE A 108 9.17 16.29 14.80
N ALA A 109 8.72 16.71 15.99
CA ALA A 109 8.34 18.10 16.23
C ALA A 109 9.55 19.04 16.04
N GLU A 110 10.71 18.69 16.60
CA GLU A 110 11.96 19.44 16.44
C GLU A 110 12.36 19.55 14.96
N PHE A 111 12.28 18.44 14.20
CA PHE A 111 12.53 18.46 12.76
C PHE A 111 11.58 19.42 12.03
N TRP A 112 10.27 19.35 12.30
CA TRP A 112 9.31 20.23 11.62
C TRP A 112 9.43 21.71 12.05
N GLU A 113 9.99 21.99 13.22
CA GLU A 113 10.30 23.35 13.67
C GLU A 113 11.63 23.89 13.12
N SER A 114 12.52 23.01 12.65
CA SER A 114 13.82 23.36 12.05
C SER A 114 13.68 24.15 10.75
N PRO A 115 14.73 24.88 10.31
CA PRO A 115 14.73 25.55 9.00
C PRO A 115 14.45 24.58 7.84
N GLU A 116 15.02 23.39 7.88
CA GLU A 116 14.80 22.34 6.86
C GLU A 116 13.33 21.90 6.83
N GLY A 117 12.73 21.63 8.00
CA GLY A 117 11.32 21.26 8.11
C GLY A 117 10.38 22.36 7.62
N ARG A 118 10.67 23.62 7.94
CA ARG A 118 9.90 24.78 7.44
C ARG A 118 10.00 24.95 5.93
N LEU A 119 11.18 24.75 5.35
CA LEU A 119 11.35 24.80 3.89
C LEU A 119 10.55 23.70 3.18
N LEU A 120 10.43 22.50 3.77
CA LEU A 120 9.56 21.45 3.25
C LEU A 120 8.09 21.86 3.34
N GLN A 121 7.64 22.37 4.49
CA GLN A 121 6.26 22.84 4.65
C GLN A 121 5.90 23.97 3.68
N GLU A 122 6.78 24.95 3.50
CA GLU A 122 6.58 26.04 2.53
C GLU A 122 6.48 25.51 1.10
N ARG A 123 7.30 24.52 0.74
CA ARG A 123 7.24 23.86 -0.56
C ARG A 123 5.94 23.09 -0.75
N GLU A 124 5.54 22.28 0.23
CA GLU A 124 4.29 21.51 0.19
C GLU A 124 3.08 22.46 0.09
N ALA A 125 3.07 23.56 0.85
CA ALA A 125 2.02 24.57 0.77
C ALA A 125 1.96 25.26 -0.61
N ALA A 126 3.11 25.58 -1.21
CA ALA A 126 3.16 26.15 -2.56
C ALA A 126 2.62 25.15 -3.60
N GLN A 127 3.02 23.88 -3.51
CA GLN A 127 2.53 22.81 -4.39
C GLN A 127 1.02 22.57 -4.23
N GLU A 128 0.49 22.69 -3.01
CA GLU A 128 -0.95 22.61 -2.76
C GLU A 128 -1.70 23.77 -3.41
N VAL A 129 -1.18 25.00 -3.32
CA VAL A 129 -1.77 26.16 -4.01
C VAL A 129 -1.77 25.96 -5.52
N ASP A 130 -0.66 25.49 -6.09
CA ASP A 130 -0.57 25.19 -7.52
C ASP A 130 -1.57 24.10 -7.93
N LEU A 131 -1.75 23.07 -7.10
CA LEU A 131 -2.75 22.03 -7.31
C LEU A 131 -4.17 22.60 -7.32
N GLN A 132 -4.53 23.44 -6.35
CA GLN A 132 -5.87 24.04 -6.30
C GLN A 132 -6.14 24.93 -7.51
N VAL A 133 -5.18 25.77 -7.90
CA VAL A 133 -5.28 26.59 -9.12
C VAL A 133 -5.47 25.74 -10.35
N TRP A 134 -4.74 24.62 -10.47
CA TRP A 134 -4.91 23.70 -11.58
C TRP A 134 -6.30 23.03 -11.55
N LEU A 135 -6.76 22.53 -10.40
CA LEU A 135 -8.08 21.89 -10.25
C LEU A 135 -9.23 22.83 -10.63
N GLU A 136 -9.15 24.12 -10.32
CA GLU A 136 -10.15 25.13 -10.73
C GLU A 136 -10.29 25.26 -12.26
N THR A 137 -9.25 24.89 -13.02
CA THR A 137 -9.29 24.87 -14.49
C THR A 137 -9.83 23.57 -15.06
N GLN A 138 -10.03 22.53 -14.25
CA GLN A 138 -10.45 21.22 -14.70
C GLN A 138 -11.97 21.05 -14.53
N PRO A 139 -12.76 21.00 -15.62
CA PRO A 139 -14.18 20.70 -15.52
C PRO A 139 -14.38 19.27 -15.02
N ASP A 140 -15.42 19.06 -14.20
CA ASP A 140 -15.87 17.75 -13.72
C ASP A 140 -14.81 16.90 -12.99
N VAL A 141 -13.78 17.55 -12.42
CA VAL A 141 -12.76 16.93 -11.57
C VAL A 141 -12.87 17.46 -10.14
N VAL A 142 -12.94 16.55 -9.17
CA VAL A 142 -12.89 16.85 -7.73
C VAL A 142 -11.90 15.90 -7.08
N VAL A 143 -10.85 16.43 -6.45
CA VAL A 143 -9.96 15.66 -5.58
C VAL A 143 -10.43 15.86 -4.14
N SER A 144 -10.87 14.79 -3.48
CA SER A 144 -11.37 14.85 -2.09
C SER A 144 -10.27 14.63 -1.05
N SER A 145 -9.22 13.90 -1.42
CA SER A 145 -8.06 13.66 -0.56
C SER A 145 -6.87 13.27 -1.42
N HIS A 146 -5.69 13.75 -1.04
CA HIS A 146 -4.42 13.27 -1.54
C HIS A 146 -3.35 13.32 -0.45
N GLY A 147 -2.32 12.48 -0.57
CA GLY A 147 -1.17 12.47 0.31
C GLY A 147 -0.76 11.07 0.77
N GLY A 148 -0.02 11.02 1.87
CA GLY A 148 0.62 9.80 2.36
C GLY A 148 2.11 9.78 2.00
N LEU A 149 2.97 9.73 3.03
CA LEU A 149 4.42 9.78 2.88
C LEU A 149 4.97 8.58 2.09
N CYS A 150 4.45 7.38 2.39
CA CYS A 150 4.69 6.11 1.70
C CYS A 150 3.75 5.08 2.37
N PRO A 151 2.64 4.67 1.74
CA PRO A 151 2.27 4.93 0.34
C PRO A 151 1.52 6.24 0.09
N GLU A 152 1.76 6.83 -1.09
CA GLU A 152 0.93 7.89 -1.68
C GLU A 152 -0.45 7.36 -2.08
N GLN A 153 -1.49 8.15 -1.82
CA GLN A 153 -2.89 7.83 -2.05
C GLN A 153 -3.65 9.06 -2.57
N TRP A 154 -4.56 8.85 -3.50
CA TRP A 154 -5.47 9.89 -4.00
C TRP A 154 -6.89 9.37 -4.12
N GLU A 155 -7.86 10.20 -3.77
CA GLU A 155 -9.29 9.91 -3.91
C GLU A 155 -10.03 11.10 -4.50
N GLY A 156 -11.02 10.82 -5.35
CA GLY A 156 -11.83 11.88 -5.93
C GLY A 156 -12.89 11.39 -6.91
N VAL A 157 -13.33 12.31 -7.76
CA VAL A 157 -14.30 12.11 -8.83
C VAL A 157 -13.76 12.74 -10.12
N VAL A 158 -13.82 12.01 -11.23
CA VAL A 158 -13.52 12.51 -12.58
C VAL A 158 -14.67 12.15 -13.50
N ASP A 159 -15.27 13.14 -14.15
CA ASP A 159 -16.38 12.98 -15.10
C ASP A 159 -17.56 12.15 -14.54
N GLY A 160 -17.83 12.31 -13.23
CA GLY A 160 -18.88 11.60 -12.51
C GLY A 160 -18.49 10.21 -11.97
N HIS A 161 -17.25 9.77 -12.18
CA HIS A 161 -16.72 8.49 -11.72
C HIS A 161 -15.80 8.65 -10.51
N ARG A 162 -16.10 7.94 -9.41
CA ARG A 162 -15.19 7.93 -8.25
C ARG A 162 -13.94 7.14 -8.60
N PHE A 163 -12.79 7.64 -8.16
CA PHE A 163 -11.50 6.96 -8.31
C PHE A 163 -10.77 6.81 -6.98
N TYR A 164 -9.90 5.81 -6.92
CA TYR A 164 -8.93 5.58 -5.86
C TYR A 164 -7.58 5.23 -6.48
N PHE A 165 -6.55 6.02 -6.21
CA PHE A 165 -5.17 5.73 -6.59
C PHE A 165 -4.38 5.37 -5.34
N ARG A 166 -3.54 4.35 -5.43
CA ARG A 166 -2.68 3.96 -4.32
C ARG A 166 -1.38 3.34 -4.80
N GLU A 167 -0.29 3.81 -4.23
CA GLU A 167 1.00 3.13 -4.29
C GLU A 167 1.07 2.01 -3.25
N ARG A 168 1.75 0.92 -3.59
CA ARG A 168 2.05 -0.17 -2.66
C ARG A 168 3.27 -0.93 -3.16
N THR A 169 4.31 -0.96 -2.32
CA THR A 169 5.46 -1.86 -2.50
C THR A 169 6.21 -1.65 -3.83
N GLY A 170 6.24 -0.41 -4.33
CA GLY A 170 6.92 -0.05 -5.58
C GLY A 170 6.04 -0.15 -6.82
N ASP A 171 4.79 -0.56 -6.67
CA ASP A 171 3.77 -0.54 -7.72
C ASP A 171 2.66 0.46 -7.36
N TRP A 172 1.84 0.87 -8.32
CA TRP A 172 0.65 1.66 -8.11
C TRP A 172 -0.53 1.09 -8.87
N HIS A 173 -1.73 1.21 -8.30
CA HIS A 173 -2.99 0.88 -8.97
C HIS A 173 -3.89 2.10 -9.01
N LEU A 174 -4.61 2.26 -10.11
CA LEU A 174 -5.70 3.21 -10.26
C LEU A 174 -7.02 2.46 -10.43
N GLU A 175 -7.92 2.70 -9.51
CA GLU A 175 -9.21 2.05 -9.39
C GLU A 175 -10.34 3.03 -9.70
N LEU A 176 -11.39 2.55 -10.35
CA LEU A 176 -12.59 3.32 -10.69
C LEU A 176 -13.85 2.57 -10.24
N GLU A 177 -14.79 3.26 -9.61
CA GLU A 177 -16.00 2.64 -9.06
C GLU A 177 -16.91 2.17 -10.19
N ARG A 178 -17.28 0.87 -10.17
CA ARG A 178 -18.31 0.34 -11.06
C ARG A 178 -19.69 0.83 -10.61
N CYS A 179 -20.30 1.72 -11.38
CA CYS A 179 -21.74 1.97 -11.27
C CYS A 179 -22.54 0.80 -11.86
N THR A 180 -22.87 -0.20 -11.02
CA THR A 180 -24.19 -0.83 -10.81
C THR A 180 -24.08 -2.29 -10.31
N GLY A 181 -24.61 -2.55 -9.11
CA GLY A 181 -24.93 -3.92 -8.65
C GLY A 181 -24.32 -4.29 -7.30
N GLY A 182 -24.98 -3.86 -6.21
CA GLY A 182 -24.56 -4.07 -4.83
C GLY A 182 -24.08 -5.47 -4.49
N SER A 183 -22.77 -5.59 -4.26
CA SER A 183 -22.25 -6.57 -3.32
C SER A 183 -22.02 -5.87 -1.98
N SER A 184 -22.19 -6.59 -0.87
CA SER A 184 -21.93 -6.06 0.47
C SER A 184 -20.95 -6.97 1.19
N GLY A 185 -20.18 -6.41 2.09
CA GLY A 185 -19.19 -7.09 2.93
C GLY A 185 -18.56 -6.08 3.89
N TRP A 186 -17.48 -6.45 4.54
CA TRP A 186 -17.02 -5.77 5.75
C TRP A 186 -15.75 -4.97 5.50
N ALA A 187 -15.75 -3.69 5.85
CA ALA A 187 -14.56 -2.83 5.86
C ALA A 187 -14.36 -2.25 7.26
N VAL A 188 -13.10 -2.13 7.67
CA VAL A 188 -12.73 -1.42 8.90
C VAL A 188 -12.51 0.05 8.52
N PRO A 189 -13.23 1.02 9.11
CA PRO A 189 -12.99 2.43 8.83
C PRO A 189 -11.55 2.79 9.20
N GLY A 190 -10.85 3.44 8.26
CA GLY A 190 -9.59 4.11 8.55
C GLY A 190 -9.87 5.27 9.49
N VAL A 191 -9.64 5.02 10.78
CA VAL A 191 -9.40 5.94 11.92
C VAL A 191 -10.08 5.34 13.17
N VAL A 192 -9.27 4.68 14.00
CA VAL A 192 -9.63 4.34 15.38
C VAL A 192 -9.06 5.44 16.27
N VAL A 193 -9.88 6.43 16.62
CA VAL A 193 -9.61 7.27 17.80
C VAL A 193 -10.44 6.66 18.94
N GLU A 194 -9.76 6.29 20.03
CA GLU A 194 -10.34 5.80 21.29
C GLU A 194 -10.96 4.38 21.33
N GLY A 195 -10.33 3.40 20.65
CA GLY A 195 -10.34 2.02 21.14
C GLY A 195 -11.66 1.23 21.07
N ARG A 196 -12.69 1.71 20.37
CA ARG A 196 -13.82 0.87 19.91
C ARG A 196 -14.04 1.08 18.42
N GLY A 197 -13.46 0.21 17.61
CA GLY A 197 -13.85 0.10 16.20
C GLY A 197 -15.18 -0.61 16.11
N GLU A 198 -16.28 0.13 15.98
CA GLU A 198 -17.54 -0.47 15.53
C GLU A 198 -17.37 -0.89 14.07
N MET A 199 -17.59 -2.18 13.79
CA MET A 199 -17.60 -2.67 12.41
C MET A 199 -18.87 -2.18 11.73
N GLU A 200 -18.76 -1.11 10.95
CA GLU A 200 -19.85 -0.63 10.12
C GLU A 200 -20.00 -1.52 8.88
N LYS A 201 -21.23 -1.89 8.55
CA LYS A 201 -21.55 -2.61 7.31
C LYS A 201 -21.57 -1.61 6.15
N ILE A 202 -20.40 -1.30 5.61
CA ILE A 202 -20.28 -0.45 4.41
C ILE A 202 -20.58 -1.31 3.17
N ALA A 203 -21.37 -0.78 2.22
CA ALA A 203 -21.58 -1.45 0.94
C ALA A 203 -20.22 -1.77 0.28
N HIS A 204 -20.02 -3.00 -0.22
CA HIS A 204 -18.81 -3.32 -0.97
C HIS A 204 -18.89 -2.56 -2.28
N ARG A 205 -18.03 -1.55 -2.38
CA ARG A 205 -17.82 -0.83 -3.63
C ARG A 205 -17.01 -1.74 -4.52
N CYS A 206 -17.58 -2.13 -5.65
CA CYS A 206 -16.85 -2.86 -6.67
C CYS A 206 -15.99 -1.85 -7.43
N TRP A 207 -14.68 -2.03 -7.33
CA TRP A 207 -13.68 -1.21 -7.99
C TRP A 207 -13.05 -2.03 -9.12
N ASP A 208 -12.91 -1.40 -10.28
CA ASP A 208 -12.12 -1.96 -11.37
C ASP A 208 -10.75 -1.28 -11.38
N ILE A 209 -9.69 -2.09 -11.39
CA ILE A 209 -8.35 -1.59 -11.70
C ILE A 209 -8.36 -1.24 -13.19
N ILE A 210 -8.24 0.06 -13.49
CA ILE A 210 -8.25 0.57 -14.87
C ILE A 210 -6.84 0.80 -15.41
N ALA A 211 -5.85 0.91 -14.51
CA ALA A 211 -4.44 1.02 -14.81
C ALA A 211 -3.58 0.59 -13.61
N GLU A 212 -2.38 0.10 -13.91
CA GLU A 212 -1.34 -0.26 -12.95
C GLU A 212 0.04 0.07 -13.53
N GLY A 213 1.02 0.32 -12.66
CA GLY A 213 2.39 0.63 -13.08
C GLY A 213 3.38 0.55 -11.92
N ALA A 214 4.65 0.80 -12.22
CA ALA A 214 5.71 0.85 -11.23
C ALA A 214 5.92 2.29 -10.76
N THR A 215 6.03 2.52 -9.45
CA THR A 215 6.32 3.83 -8.87
C THR A 215 7.64 4.38 -9.42
N GLY A 216 7.63 5.63 -9.87
CA GLY A 216 8.81 6.32 -10.40
C GLY A 216 9.10 6.03 -11.87
N ALA A 217 8.16 5.43 -12.61
CA ALA A 217 8.23 5.37 -14.06
C ALA A 217 8.09 6.77 -14.68
N ASP A 218 8.72 6.98 -15.84
CA ASP A 218 8.64 8.24 -16.56
C ASP A 218 7.18 8.59 -16.89
N GLY A 219 6.72 9.77 -16.47
CA GLY A 219 5.39 10.30 -16.79
C GLY A 219 4.33 10.14 -15.69
N ASP A 220 4.69 9.52 -14.56
CA ASP A 220 3.77 9.32 -13.42
C ASP A 220 3.56 10.60 -12.56
N GLY A 221 4.38 11.63 -12.77
CA GLY A 221 4.28 12.97 -12.17
C GLY A 221 5.18 13.19 -10.95
N ASP A 222 5.99 14.25 -10.96
CA ASP A 222 6.98 14.56 -9.91
C ASP A 222 6.45 15.55 -8.84
N ASN A 223 5.25 16.07 -9.04
CA ASN A 223 4.59 17.00 -8.13
C ASN A 223 3.06 16.78 -8.15
N PRO A 224 2.31 17.32 -7.16
CA PRO A 224 0.88 17.08 -7.04
C PRO A 224 0.07 17.44 -8.29
N VAL A 225 0.42 18.53 -9.00
CA VAL A 225 -0.27 18.92 -10.25
C VAL A 225 -0.05 17.86 -11.33
N GLN A 226 1.20 17.46 -11.56
CA GLN A 226 1.53 16.46 -12.57
C GLN A 226 0.90 15.11 -12.23
N ARG A 227 0.88 14.73 -10.94
CA ARG A 227 0.23 13.51 -10.47
C ARG A 227 -1.27 13.54 -10.69
N ALA A 228 -1.93 14.63 -10.32
CA ALA A 228 -3.36 14.82 -10.55
C ALA A 228 -3.70 14.78 -12.04
N GLN A 229 -2.87 15.43 -12.87
CA GLN A 229 -3.01 15.40 -14.32
C GLN A 229 -2.87 13.98 -14.87
N PHE A 230 -1.85 13.23 -14.44
CA PHE A 230 -1.65 11.84 -14.82
C PHE A 230 -2.87 10.97 -14.50
N ILE A 231 -3.41 11.08 -13.28
CA ILE A 231 -4.61 10.34 -12.84
C ILE A 231 -5.82 10.71 -13.71
N VAL A 232 -6.09 12.00 -13.88
CA VAL A 232 -7.22 12.52 -14.66
C VAL A 232 -7.14 12.08 -16.12
N ASP A 233 -5.97 12.21 -16.75
CA ASP A 233 -5.76 11.84 -18.15
C ASP A 233 -5.91 10.32 -18.35
N THR A 234 -5.44 9.52 -17.39
CA THR A 234 -5.60 8.06 -17.40
C THR A 234 -7.08 7.66 -17.32
N ILE A 235 -7.85 8.29 -16.42
CA ILE A 235 -9.29 8.04 -16.29
C ILE A 235 -10.03 8.46 -17.55
N ARG A 236 -9.81 9.67 -18.05
CA ARG A 236 -10.47 10.19 -19.26
C ARG A 236 -10.18 9.33 -20.48
N THR A 237 -8.93 8.90 -20.63
CA THR A 237 -8.54 7.97 -21.71
C THR A 237 -9.26 6.64 -21.57
N HIS A 238 -9.36 6.10 -20.36
CA HIS A 238 -10.09 4.86 -20.09
C HIS A 238 -11.59 5.00 -20.45
N LEU A 239 -12.26 6.04 -19.96
CA LEU A 239 -13.68 6.30 -20.24
C LEU A 239 -13.94 6.52 -21.74
N ALA A 240 -13.07 7.26 -22.42
CA ALA A 240 -13.15 7.45 -23.87
C ALA A 240 -12.99 6.12 -24.63
N ARG A 241 -12.09 5.22 -24.18
CA ARG A 241 -11.93 3.88 -24.79
C ARG A 241 -13.17 3.01 -24.65
N GLN A 242 -13.93 3.15 -23.56
CA GLN A 242 -15.16 2.38 -23.36
C GLN A 242 -16.28 2.77 -24.34
N THR A 243 -16.31 4.03 -24.78
CA THR A 243 -17.38 4.57 -25.65
C THR A 243 -16.95 4.74 -27.11
N CYS A 244 -15.66 4.72 -27.40
CA CYS A 244 -15.15 4.96 -28.74
C CYS A 244 -15.37 3.76 -29.68
N THR A 245 -15.95 4.04 -30.85
CA THR A 245 -16.31 3.03 -31.87
C THR A 245 -15.41 3.05 -33.10
N HIS A 246 -14.21 3.65 -33.06
CA HIS A 246 -13.15 3.69 -34.11
C HIS A 246 -13.53 3.36 -35.56
N GLY A 247 -14.60 3.97 -36.04
CA GLY A 247 -15.21 3.70 -37.34
C GLY A 247 -16.36 4.68 -37.63
N GLY A 248 -16.31 5.88 -37.04
CA GLY A 248 -17.20 6.98 -37.39
C GLY A 248 -16.61 7.84 -38.52
N PRO A 249 -17.42 8.57 -39.31
CA PRO A 249 -17.06 9.09 -40.64
C PRO A 249 -15.97 10.16 -40.69
N ASP A 250 -15.38 10.55 -39.56
CA ASP A 250 -14.68 11.84 -39.41
C ASP A 250 -13.16 11.73 -39.33
N THR A 251 -12.58 10.54 -39.56
CA THR A 251 -11.11 10.41 -39.70
C THR A 251 -10.57 11.12 -40.94
N GLY A 252 -11.43 11.48 -41.90
CA GLY A 252 -11.07 12.29 -43.07
C GLY A 252 -10.72 13.74 -42.69
N ALA A 253 -11.44 14.34 -41.75
CA ALA A 253 -11.24 15.73 -41.34
C ALA A 253 -9.86 15.97 -40.68
N PHE A 254 -9.28 14.95 -40.03
CA PHE A 254 -7.96 15.04 -39.41
C PHE A 254 -6.81 14.78 -40.39
N GLY A 255 -7.03 13.98 -41.44
CA GLY A 255 -6.03 13.71 -42.48
C GLY A 255 -5.67 14.98 -43.26
N ASP A 256 -6.66 15.84 -43.50
CA ASP A 256 -6.48 17.11 -44.22
C ASP A 256 -5.66 18.14 -43.43
N VAL A 257 -5.61 18.03 -42.10
CA VAL A 257 -4.85 18.95 -41.22
C VAL A 257 -3.44 18.42 -40.92
N LEU A 258 -3.27 17.09 -40.79
CA LEU A 258 -2.01 16.48 -40.37
C LEU A 258 -1.14 15.99 -41.54
N GLY A 259 -1.63 16.03 -42.78
CA GLY A 259 -0.88 15.65 -43.98
C GLY A 259 -0.63 14.15 -44.13
N ASP A 260 -1.09 13.34 -43.17
CA ASP A 260 -1.00 11.88 -43.14
C ASP A 260 -2.23 11.29 -42.43
N GLN A 261 -2.60 10.05 -42.76
CA GLN A 261 -3.67 9.36 -42.04
C GLN A 261 -3.26 9.13 -40.58
N PRO A 262 -4.07 9.55 -39.59
CA PRO A 262 -3.74 9.36 -38.19
C PRO A 262 -3.60 7.87 -37.88
N ARG A 263 -2.45 7.47 -37.33
CA ARG A 263 -2.18 6.08 -36.91
C ARG A 263 -2.84 5.72 -35.58
N TRP A 264 -3.37 6.71 -34.88
CA TRP A 264 -3.96 6.61 -33.55
C TRP A 264 -5.24 7.43 -33.51
N CYS A 265 -6.25 6.93 -32.81
CA CYS A 265 -7.48 7.67 -32.61
C CYS A 265 -7.23 8.86 -31.70
N PRO A 266 -7.57 10.10 -32.11
CA PRO A 266 -7.40 11.27 -31.27
C PRO A 266 -8.30 11.25 -30.03
N SER A 267 -9.42 10.51 -30.07
CA SER A 267 -10.37 10.45 -28.95
C SER A 267 -9.98 9.46 -27.85
N CYS A 268 -9.26 8.38 -28.14
CA CYS A 268 -8.94 7.39 -27.09
C CYS A 268 -7.54 6.76 -27.16
N GLY A 269 -6.72 7.17 -28.15
CA GLY A 269 -5.36 6.69 -28.33
C GLY A 269 -5.24 5.22 -28.76
N ALA A 270 -6.30 4.58 -29.26
CA ALA A 270 -6.18 3.25 -29.87
C ALA A 270 -5.52 3.33 -31.24
N ARG A 271 -4.70 2.35 -31.60
CA ARG A 271 -4.07 2.28 -32.92
C ARG A 271 -5.15 2.03 -33.98
N LEU A 272 -5.24 2.92 -34.96
CA LEU A 272 -6.13 2.74 -36.10
C LEU A 272 -5.48 1.71 -37.03
N ASN A 273 -6.10 0.55 -37.20
CA ASN A 273 -5.62 -0.43 -38.16
C ASN A 273 -5.75 0.18 -39.56
N GLY A 274 -4.63 0.47 -40.20
CA GLY A 274 -4.61 0.91 -41.59
C GLY A 274 -5.36 -0.12 -42.42
N ALA A 275 -6.43 0.31 -43.07
CA ALA A 275 -7.15 -0.54 -44.02
C ALA A 275 -6.17 -0.93 -45.12
N THR A 276 -5.65 -2.17 -45.05
CA THR A 276 -5.09 -2.84 -46.22
C THR A 276 -6.23 -2.93 -47.24
N THR A 277 -6.23 -2.03 -48.20
CA THR A 277 -7.16 -2.10 -49.34
C THR A 277 -6.58 -3.16 -50.30
N PRO A 278 -7.41 -4.06 -50.87
CA PRO A 278 -6.97 -5.25 -51.61
C PRO A 278 -6.10 -4.98 -52.84
#